data_AF-A0A2W2BVE9-F1
#
_entry.id   AF-A0A2W2BVE9-F1
#
_cell.length_a   1.000
_cell.length_b   1.000
_cell.length_c   1.000
_cell.angle_alpha   90.00
_cell.angle_beta   90.00
_cell.angle_gamma   90.00
#
_symmetry.space_group_name_H-M   'P 1'
#
loop_
_entity.id
_entity.type
_entity.pdbx_description
1 polymer ?
#
loop_
_entity_poly.entity_id
_entity_poly.type
_entity_poly.pdbx_seq_one_letter_code
_entity_poly.pdbx_strand_id
1 'polypeptide(L)'
;MLPLAVLGAMLLSAVAALAQAPYVTGDEAPHIDYAYQVWQGRLPVFEDGLSHRPDGAWLAPVQWTAQHPPLYYVLVAPVVGPLAEAGHAEAAVYAARAVNVLLSGLLVLVAHGAARRVCRPGSTVPPIVALVVAAMAGKSLVGGSGYNDLLAAVLVTAMFGVAATAIKRGLDARLVAALSLLAGGAALTR
;
A
#
# COMPACT_ATOMS: atom_id res chain seq x y z
N MET A 1 -16.79 -15.83 6.97
CA MET A 1 -16.94 -14.58 6.18
C MET A 1 -15.65 -13.79 6.06
N LEU A 2 -14.96 -13.43 7.17
CA LEU A 2 -13.72 -12.64 7.07
C LEU A 2 -12.62 -13.28 6.19
N PRO A 3 -12.29 -14.58 6.29
CA PRO A 3 -11.28 -15.19 5.41
C PRO A 3 -11.65 -15.10 3.92
N LEU A 4 -12.94 -15.26 3.61
CA LEU A 4 -13.45 -15.13 2.24
C LEU A 4 -13.36 -13.68 1.74
N ALA A 5 -13.65 -12.69 2.59
CA ALA A 5 -13.50 -11.28 2.23
C ALA A 5 -12.03 -10.91 1.97
N VAL A 6 -11.10 -11.41 2.80
CA VAL A 6 -9.66 -11.21 2.61
C VAL A 6 -9.20 -11.85 1.31
N LEU A 7 -9.52 -13.13 1.09
CA LEU A 7 -9.18 -13.84 -0.13
C LEU A 7 -9.79 -13.15 -1.36
N GLY A 8 -11.06 -12.75 -1.30
CA GLY A 8 -11.74 -12.02 -2.37
C GLY A 8 -11.06 -10.69 -2.69
N ALA A 9 -10.64 -9.93 -1.68
CA ALA A 9 -9.91 -8.68 -1.89
C ALA A 9 -8.56 -8.90 -2.58
N MET A 10 -7.81 -9.92 -2.14
CA MET A 10 -6.53 -10.30 -2.73
C MET A 10 -6.72 -10.77 -4.18
N LEU A 11 -7.69 -11.64 -4.45
CA LEU A 11 -7.97 -12.14 -5.79
C LEU A 11 -8.40 -11.02 -6.75
N LEU A 12 -9.29 -10.12 -6.33
CA LEU A 12 -9.68 -8.98 -7.16
C LEU A 12 -8.50 -8.04 -7.46
N SER A 13 -7.61 -7.84 -6.49
CA SER A 13 -6.39 -7.03 -6.68
C SER A 13 -5.38 -7.75 -7.57
N ALA A 14 -5.26 -9.08 -7.45
CA ALA A 14 -4.40 -9.89 -8.31
C ALA A 14 -4.92 -9.92 -9.75
N VAL A 15 -6.24 -9.99 -9.95
CA VAL A 15 -6.84 -9.83 -11.29
C VAL A 15 -6.49 -8.46 -11.87
N ALA A 16 -6.63 -7.38 -11.10
CA ALA A 16 -6.21 -6.06 -11.56
C ALA A 16 -4.71 -6.00 -11.89
N ALA A 17 -3.87 -6.61 -11.05
CA ALA A 17 -2.42 -6.68 -11.26
C ALA A 17 -2.02 -7.44 -12.52
N LEU A 18 -2.77 -8.47 -12.92
CA LEU A 18 -2.44 -9.32 -14.07
C LEU A 18 -3.14 -8.86 -15.36
N ALA A 19 -4.28 -8.17 -15.25
CA ALA A 19 -5.03 -7.68 -16.40
C ALA A 19 -4.43 -6.41 -17.02
N GLN A 20 -3.65 -5.66 -16.25
CA GLN A 20 -2.97 -4.45 -16.72
C GLN A 20 -1.54 -4.77 -17.12
N ALA A 21 -1.13 -4.37 -18.33
CA ALA A 21 0.27 -4.47 -18.71
C ALA A 21 1.16 -3.67 -17.72
N PRO A 22 2.39 -4.14 -17.43
CA PRO A 22 3.36 -3.36 -16.67
C PRO A 22 3.59 -1.99 -17.31
N TYR A 23 3.75 -0.94 -16.49
CA TYR A 23 4.04 0.43 -16.92
C TYR A 23 2.95 1.09 -17.80
N VAL A 24 1.74 0.52 -17.84
CA VAL A 24 0.61 1.10 -18.59
C VAL A 24 0.12 2.41 -17.96
N THR A 25 0.31 2.58 -16.66
CA THR A 25 -0.07 3.79 -15.93
C THR A 25 1.13 4.73 -15.81
N GLY A 26 0.87 6.04 -15.91
CA GLY A 26 1.94 7.06 -15.86
C GLY A 26 2.71 7.11 -14.53
N ASP A 27 2.09 6.68 -13.44
CA ASP A 27 2.70 6.73 -12.09
C ASP A 27 3.55 5.49 -11.77
N GLU A 28 3.35 4.36 -12.44
CA GLU A 28 4.00 3.11 -12.02
C GLU A 28 5.51 3.13 -12.24
N ALA A 29 6.00 3.62 -13.38
CA ALA A 29 7.44 3.74 -13.64
C ALA A 29 8.15 4.60 -12.56
N PRO A 30 7.67 5.81 -12.23
CA PRO A 30 8.15 6.59 -11.08
C PRO A 30 8.20 5.82 -9.74
N HIS A 31 7.14 5.09 -9.38
CA HIS A 31 7.11 4.36 -8.11
C HIS A 31 8.15 3.21 -8.05
N ILE A 32 8.29 2.46 -9.15
CA ILE A 32 9.26 1.36 -9.26
C ILE A 32 10.69 1.91 -9.25
N ASP A 33 10.94 3.00 -9.98
CA ASP A 33 12.25 3.66 -9.97
C ASP A 33 12.62 4.17 -8.56
N TYR A 34 11.70 4.76 -7.81
CA TYR A 34 11.98 5.17 -6.43
C TYR A 34 12.38 3.95 -5.58
N ALA A 35 11.62 2.85 -5.62
CA ALA A 35 11.99 1.62 -4.90
C ALA A 35 13.38 1.10 -5.30
N TYR A 36 13.73 1.17 -6.59
CA TYR A 36 15.06 0.82 -7.08
C TYR A 36 16.16 1.77 -6.57
N GLN A 37 15.93 3.08 -6.56
CA GLN A 37 16.90 4.03 -6.01
C GLN A 37 17.13 3.83 -4.50
N VAL A 38 16.06 3.53 -3.75
CA VAL A 38 16.15 3.18 -2.32
C VAL A 38 16.97 1.90 -2.12
N TRP A 39 16.78 0.89 -2.99
CA TRP A 39 17.62 -0.31 -3.00
C TRP A 39 19.11 0.03 -3.21
N GLN A 40 19.41 0.99 -4.07
CA GLN A 40 20.77 1.50 -4.29
C GLN A 40 21.30 2.38 -3.12
N GLY A 41 20.54 2.55 -2.04
CA GLY A 41 20.94 3.34 -0.89
C GLY A 41 20.83 4.86 -1.07
N ARG A 42 20.03 5.33 -2.03
CA ARG A 42 19.80 6.76 -2.29
C ARG A 42 18.31 7.10 -2.36
N LEU A 43 17.98 8.35 -2.09
CA LEU A 43 16.64 8.88 -2.34
C LEU A 43 16.62 9.56 -3.72
N PRO A 44 15.50 9.46 -4.46
CA PRO A 44 15.38 10.14 -5.74
C PRO A 44 15.36 11.65 -5.56
N VAL A 45 15.95 12.34 -6.53
CA VAL A 45 15.85 13.79 -6.71
C VAL A 45 14.86 14.07 -7.83
N PHE A 46 13.97 15.05 -7.63
CA PHE A 46 12.87 15.32 -8.55
C PHE A 46 13.36 15.64 -9.96
N GLU A 47 14.37 16.49 -10.07
CA GLU A 47 14.93 17.03 -11.30
C GLU A 47 15.73 16.02 -12.12
N ASP A 48 16.25 14.96 -11.48
CA ASP A 48 17.12 13.97 -12.13
C ASP A 48 16.33 13.00 -13.02
N GLY A 49 15.00 12.96 -12.89
CA GLY A 49 14.16 12.02 -13.60
C GLY A 49 14.37 10.57 -13.16
N LEU A 50 13.89 9.64 -13.98
CA LEU A 50 13.97 8.20 -13.70
C LEU A 50 15.37 7.65 -13.96
N SER A 51 15.93 6.93 -12.98
CA SER A 51 17.19 6.19 -13.11
C SER A 51 16.98 4.81 -13.76
N HIS A 52 15.92 4.12 -13.37
CA HIS A 52 15.41 2.91 -13.99
C HIS A 52 14.48 3.30 -15.16
N ARG A 53 14.89 2.96 -16.38
CA ARG A 53 14.22 3.38 -17.62
C ARG A 53 13.88 2.15 -18.46
N PRO A 54 12.82 1.42 -18.13
CA PRO A 54 12.46 0.20 -18.83
C PRO A 54 11.95 0.49 -20.25
N ASP A 55 12.27 -0.40 -21.19
CA ASP A 55 11.82 -0.30 -22.57
C ASP A 55 10.29 -0.37 -22.67
N GLY A 56 9.70 0.46 -23.52
CA GLY A 56 8.25 0.48 -23.75
C GLY A 56 7.43 1.15 -22.63
N ALA A 57 8.05 1.50 -21.50
CA ALA A 57 7.40 2.28 -20.46
C ALA A 57 7.27 3.75 -20.89
N TRP A 58 6.16 4.37 -20.47
CA TRP A 58 6.09 5.82 -20.51
C TRP A 58 7.04 6.39 -19.43
N LEU A 59 7.97 7.23 -19.85
CA LEU A 59 8.99 7.79 -18.97
C LEU A 59 8.61 9.21 -18.57
N ALA A 60 8.36 9.39 -17.27
CA ALA A 60 8.17 10.71 -16.70
C ALA A 60 9.42 11.59 -16.96
N PRO A 61 9.24 12.87 -17.32
CA PRO A 61 10.37 13.78 -17.54
C PRO A 61 11.11 14.12 -16.24
N VAL A 62 10.45 13.93 -15.10
CA VAL A 62 10.93 14.18 -13.73
C VAL A 62 10.51 13.04 -12.84
N GLN A 63 11.21 12.84 -11.72
CA GLN A 63 10.83 11.84 -10.73
C GLN A 63 9.86 12.47 -9.73
N TRP A 64 8.60 12.69 -10.16
CA TRP A 64 7.61 13.37 -9.32
C TRP A 64 7.26 12.62 -8.05
N THR A 65 7.45 11.30 -8.01
CA THR A 65 7.22 10.54 -6.79
C THR A 65 8.29 10.78 -5.73
N ALA A 66 9.40 11.46 -6.05
CA ALA A 66 10.38 11.91 -5.05
C ALA A 66 9.77 12.81 -3.96
N GLN A 67 8.61 13.42 -4.22
CA GLN A 67 7.87 14.19 -3.23
C GLN A 67 7.21 13.30 -2.16
N HIS A 68 7.08 12.00 -2.40
CA HIS A 68 6.52 11.07 -1.44
C HIS A 68 7.55 10.64 -0.39
N PRO A 69 7.15 10.59 0.89
CA PRO A 69 7.98 10.04 1.95
C PRO A 69 8.31 8.54 1.74
N PRO A 70 9.44 8.05 2.27
CA PRO A 70 10.10 6.85 1.73
C PRO A 70 9.56 5.50 2.24
N LEU A 71 8.65 5.44 3.22
CA LEU A 71 8.34 4.20 3.95
C LEU A 71 7.83 3.07 3.04
N TYR A 72 6.96 3.39 2.10
CA TYR A 72 6.48 2.40 1.12
C TYR A 72 7.63 1.85 0.28
N TYR A 73 8.52 2.71 -0.19
CA TYR A 73 9.62 2.34 -1.06
C TYR A 73 10.67 1.52 -0.32
N VAL A 74 10.92 1.80 0.94
CA VAL A 74 11.74 0.96 1.83
C VAL A 74 11.13 -0.44 1.97
N LEU A 75 9.80 -0.55 2.06
CA LEU A 75 9.11 -1.83 2.16
C LEU A 75 9.24 -2.66 0.88
N VAL A 76 9.11 -2.06 -0.30
CA VAL A 76 9.13 -2.78 -1.58
C VAL A 76 10.52 -2.94 -2.20
N ALA A 77 11.49 -2.10 -1.81
CA ALA A 77 12.85 -2.13 -2.35
C ALA A 77 13.53 -3.52 -2.32
N PRO A 78 13.42 -4.34 -1.27
CA PRO A 78 14.07 -5.65 -1.23
C PRO A 78 13.56 -6.66 -2.27
N VAL A 79 12.34 -6.49 -2.80
CA VAL A 79 11.77 -7.36 -3.84
C VAL A 79 11.84 -6.73 -5.23
N VAL A 80 11.81 -5.40 -5.32
CA VAL A 80 11.91 -4.65 -6.58
C VAL A 80 13.36 -4.51 -7.03
N GLY A 81 14.24 -4.11 -6.12
CA GLY A 81 15.62 -3.72 -6.37
C GLY A 81 16.44 -4.79 -7.11
N PRO A 82 16.55 -6.01 -6.56
CA PRO A 82 17.31 -7.10 -7.21
C PRO A 82 16.81 -7.45 -8.62
N LEU A 83 15.49 -7.38 -8.85
CA LEU A 83 14.89 -7.68 -10.16
C LEU A 83 15.18 -6.56 -11.17
N ALA A 84 15.05 -5.31 -10.74
CA ALA A 84 15.36 -4.15 -11.57
C ALA A 84 16.86 -4.10 -11.92
N GLU A 85 17.74 -4.40 -10.96
CA GLU A 85 19.19 -4.48 -11.16
C GLU A 85 19.60 -5.60 -12.12
N ALA A 86 18.93 -6.75 -12.06
CA ALA A 86 19.13 -7.87 -12.98
C ALA A 86 18.53 -7.64 -14.39
N GLY A 87 17.94 -6.47 -14.64
CA GLY A 87 17.30 -6.15 -15.93
C GLY A 87 15.90 -6.75 -16.12
N HIS A 88 15.30 -7.33 -15.08
CA HIS A 88 13.95 -7.90 -15.10
C HIS A 88 12.88 -6.87 -14.74
N ALA A 89 12.76 -5.81 -15.54
CA ALA A 89 11.90 -4.66 -15.23
C ALA A 89 10.41 -5.01 -15.05
N GLU A 90 9.86 -5.91 -15.87
CA GLU A 90 8.46 -6.34 -15.71
C GLU A 90 8.26 -7.16 -14.43
N ALA A 91 9.21 -8.04 -14.10
CA ALA A 91 9.15 -8.82 -12.87
C ALA A 91 9.21 -7.91 -11.63
N ALA A 92 9.98 -6.83 -11.69
CA ALA A 92 10.05 -5.82 -10.64
C ALA A 92 8.69 -5.14 -10.39
N VAL A 93 7.94 -4.81 -11.44
CA VAL A 93 6.56 -4.32 -11.33
C VAL A 93 5.66 -5.35 -10.65
N TYR A 94 5.67 -6.59 -11.13
CA TYR A 94 4.83 -7.63 -10.54
C TYR A 94 5.19 -7.94 -9.08
N ALA A 95 6.46 -7.81 -8.70
CA ALA A 95 6.89 -7.93 -7.31
C ALA A 95 6.28 -6.83 -6.43
N ALA A 96 6.32 -5.56 -6.86
CA ALA A 96 5.67 -4.47 -6.16
C ALA A 96 4.15 -4.65 -6.08
N ARG A 97 3.51 -5.03 -7.19
CA ARG A 97 2.07 -5.33 -7.26
C ARG A 97 1.70 -6.48 -6.31
N ALA A 98 2.53 -7.52 -6.21
CA ALA A 98 2.31 -8.62 -5.27
C ALA A 98 2.31 -8.15 -3.81
N VAL A 99 3.20 -7.22 -3.43
CA VAL A 99 3.17 -6.58 -2.10
C VAL A 99 1.84 -5.83 -1.91
N ASN A 100 1.37 -5.09 -2.91
CA ASN A 100 0.09 -4.39 -2.82
C ASN A 100 -1.12 -5.34 -2.75
N VAL A 101 -1.08 -6.50 -3.41
CA VAL A 101 -2.11 -7.55 -3.26
C VAL A 101 -2.17 -8.03 -1.79
N LEU A 102 -1.02 -8.21 -1.15
CA LEU A 102 -0.97 -8.57 0.28
C LEU A 102 -1.50 -7.43 1.17
N LEU A 103 -1.12 -6.19 0.89
CA LEU A 103 -1.64 -5.01 1.59
C LEU A 103 -3.16 -4.85 1.43
N SER A 104 -3.72 -5.27 0.30
CA SER A 104 -5.18 -5.28 0.06
C SER A 104 -5.90 -6.22 1.02
N GLY A 105 -5.35 -7.43 1.22
CA GLY A 105 -5.84 -8.37 2.23
C GLY A 105 -5.68 -7.82 3.66
N LEU A 106 -4.54 -7.21 3.95
CA LEU A 106 -4.27 -6.58 5.25
C LEU A 106 -5.26 -5.44 5.55
N LEU A 107 -5.58 -4.60 4.57
CA LEU A 107 -6.56 -3.52 4.71
C LEU A 107 -7.92 -4.07 5.14
N VAL A 108 -8.38 -5.19 4.58
CA VAL A 108 -9.64 -5.83 4.97
C VAL A 108 -9.59 -6.29 6.44
N LEU A 109 -8.49 -6.92 6.86
CA LEU A 109 -8.29 -7.35 8.25
C LEU A 109 -8.31 -6.15 9.21
N VAL A 110 -7.62 -5.08 8.85
CA VAL A 110 -7.52 -3.86 9.66
C VAL A 110 -8.85 -3.13 9.71
N ALA A 111 -9.56 -2.98 8.59
CA ALA A 111 -10.89 -2.37 8.53
C ALA A 111 -11.90 -3.14 9.39
N HIS A 112 -11.90 -4.46 9.30
CA HIS A 112 -12.71 -5.32 10.17
C HIS A 112 -12.35 -5.11 11.65
N GLY A 113 -11.06 -5.12 11.97
CA GLY A 113 -10.56 -4.91 13.34
C GLY A 113 -10.90 -3.52 13.90
N ALA A 114 -10.81 -2.49 13.09
CA ALA A 114 -11.19 -1.12 13.43
C ALA A 114 -12.70 -1.02 13.68
N ALA A 115 -13.51 -1.58 12.78
CA ALA A 115 -14.96 -1.64 12.95
C ALA A 115 -15.37 -2.39 14.23
N ARG A 116 -14.71 -3.50 14.59
CA ARG A 116 -14.96 -4.19 15.87
C ARG A 116 -14.68 -3.31 17.10
N ARG A 117 -13.69 -2.42 17.02
CA ARG A 117 -13.36 -1.47 18.10
C ARG A 117 -14.35 -0.32 18.18
N VAL A 118 -14.97 0.07 17.07
CA VAL A 118 -16.03 1.09 17.02
C VAL A 118 -17.38 0.53 17.48
N CYS A 119 -17.75 -0.67 17.04
CA CYS A 119 -19.07 -1.25 17.30
C CYS A 119 -19.16 -1.92 18.69
N ARG A 120 -20.37 -2.32 19.07
CA ARG A 120 -20.63 -3.15 20.26
C ARG A 120 -20.28 -4.62 19.97
N PRO A 121 -19.91 -5.43 20.99
CA PRO A 121 -19.77 -6.87 20.83
C PRO A 121 -21.03 -7.51 20.21
N GLY A 122 -20.85 -8.46 19.29
CA GLY A 122 -21.96 -9.13 18.58
C GLY A 122 -22.54 -8.37 17.38
N SER A 123 -22.07 -7.15 17.08
CA SER A 123 -22.51 -6.41 15.89
C SER A 123 -22.14 -7.13 14.59
N THR A 124 -23.06 -7.09 13.61
CA THR A 124 -22.83 -7.57 12.24
C THR A 124 -22.11 -6.55 11.36
N VAL A 125 -21.88 -5.32 11.84
CA VAL A 125 -21.22 -4.26 11.05
C VAL A 125 -19.76 -4.61 10.69
N PRO A 126 -18.91 -5.14 11.59
CA PRO A 126 -17.53 -5.44 11.22
C PRO A 126 -17.36 -6.44 10.05
N PRO A 127 -18.08 -7.56 9.96
CA PRO A 127 -18.00 -8.41 8.78
C PRO A 127 -18.58 -7.76 7.52
N ILE A 128 -19.60 -6.89 7.63
CA ILE A 128 -20.12 -6.11 6.49
C ILE A 128 -19.04 -5.13 5.98
N VAL A 129 -18.37 -4.40 6.89
CA VAL A 129 -17.25 -3.52 6.53
C VAL A 129 -16.15 -4.28 5.80
N ALA A 130 -15.80 -5.47 6.29
CA ALA A 130 -14.81 -6.32 5.62
C ALA A 130 -15.22 -6.67 4.18
N LEU A 131 -16.49 -7.03 3.97
CA LEU A 131 -17.02 -7.36 2.65
C LEU A 131 -17.06 -6.14 1.72
N VAL A 132 -17.52 -5.00 2.22
CA VAL A 132 -17.57 -3.75 1.45
C VAL A 132 -16.15 -3.36 1.02
N VAL A 133 -15.20 -3.29 1.94
CA VAL A 133 -13.80 -2.96 1.62
C VAL A 133 -13.22 -3.96 0.62
N ALA A 134 -13.51 -5.26 0.78
CA ALA A 134 -13.04 -6.28 -0.15
C ALA A 134 -13.56 -6.07 -1.58
N ALA A 135 -14.83 -5.68 -1.72
CA ALA A 135 -15.51 -5.48 -3.01
C ALA A 135 -15.29 -4.10 -3.64
N MET A 136 -14.62 -3.16 -2.97
CA MET A 136 -14.35 -1.82 -3.51
C MET A 136 -13.44 -1.88 -4.74
N ALA A 137 -13.96 -1.47 -5.90
CA ALA A 137 -13.22 -1.45 -7.16
C ALA A 137 -11.96 -0.59 -7.11
N GLY A 138 -12.05 0.63 -6.57
CA GLY A 138 -10.90 1.54 -6.44
C GLY A 138 -9.76 0.93 -5.60
N LYS A 139 -10.10 0.25 -4.50
CA LYS A 139 -9.13 -0.49 -3.68
C LYS A 139 -8.49 -1.62 -4.49
N SER A 140 -9.26 -2.38 -5.26
CA SER A 140 -8.72 -3.48 -6.07
C SER A 140 -7.79 -2.98 -7.18
N LEU A 141 -8.11 -1.84 -7.81
CA LEU A 141 -7.23 -1.22 -8.81
C LEU A 141 -5.91 -0.77 -8.18
N VAL A 142 -5.98 -0.03 -7.08
CA VAL A 142 -4.78 0.42 -6.34
C VAL A 142 -3.98 -0.77 -5.78
N GLY A 143 -4.65 -1.81 -5.29
CA GLY A 143 -4.03 -3.05 -4.84
C GLY A 143 -3.41 -3.88 -5.97
N GLY A 144 -3.80 -3.62 -7.22
CA GLY A 144 -3.20 -4.20 -8.40
C GLY A 144 -2.06 -3.37 -9.00
N SER A 145 -1.78 -2.18 -8.47
CA SER A 145 -0.72 -1.28 -8.94
C SER A 145 0.37 -1.15 -7.88
N GLY A 146 1.62 -0.85 -8.27
CA GLY A 146 2.74 -0.65 -7.34
C GLY A 146 2.77 0.74 -6.67
N TYR A 147 1.70 1.14 -5.96
CA TYR A 147 1.57 2.48 -5.35
C TYR A 147 1.57 2.48 -3.81
N ASN A 148 1.91 3.63 -3.23
CA ASN A 148 1.96 3.85 -1.78
C ASN A 148 0.59 4.07 -1.09
N ASP A 149 -0.48 4.30 -1.85
CA ASP A 149 -1.84 4.57 -1.34
C ASP A 149 -2.31 3.54 -0.34
N LEU A 150 -2.06 2.27 -0.64
CA LEU A 150 -2.67 1.17 0.09
C LEU A 150 -2.03 0.98 1.46
N LEU A 151 -0.71 1.20 1.56
CA LEU A 151 -0.02 1.22 2.85
C LEU A 151 -0.53 2.38 3.71
N ALA A 152 -0.69 3.57 3.13
CA ALA A 152 -1.27 4.71 3.84
C ALA A 152 -2.69 4.41 4.33
N ALA A 153 -3.54 3.80 3.49
CA ALA A 153 -4.89 3.40 3.84
C ALA A 153 -4.92 2.39 5.00
N VAL A 154 -4.01 1.41 5.03
CA VAL A 154 -3.87 0.45 6.14
C VAL A 154 -3.57 1.20 7.44
N LEU A 155 -2.57 2.09 7.43
CA LEU A 155 -2.12 2.82 8.63
C LEU A 155 -3.20 3.76 9.17
N VAL A 156 -3.85 4.52 8.29
CA VAL A 156 -4.96 5.43 8.65
C VAL A 156 -6.17 4.65 9.17
N THR A 157 -6.51 3.51 8.55
CA THR A 157 -7.63 2.67 9.02
C THR A 157 -7.34 2.06 10.39
N ALA A 158 -6.10 1.63 10.64
CA ALA A 158 -5.68 1.17 11.95
C ALA A 158 -5.79 2.28 13.00
N MET A 159 -5.41 3.51 12.62
CA MET A 159 -5.47 4.68 13.49
C MET A 159 -6.91 4.96 13.94
N PHE A 160 -7.91 4.86 13.05
CA PHE A 160 -9.33 4.96 13.44
C PHE A 160 -9.73 3.91 14.47
N GLY A 161 -9.27 2.67 14.32
CA GLY A 161 -9.53 1.59 15.29
C GLY A 161 -8.92 1.87 16.66
N VAL A 162 -7.67 2.34 16.71
CA VAL A 162 -6.98 2.69 17.96
C VAL A 162 -7.65 3.91 18.62
N ALA A 163 -7.97 4.94 17.84
CA ALA A 163 -8.68 6.14 18.31
C ALA A 163 -10.04 5.78 18.92
N ALA A 164 -10.81 4.89 18.29
CA ALA A 164 -12.07 4.40 18.85
C ALA A 164 -11.88 3.70 20.21
N THR A 165 -10.75 3.01 20.42
CA THR A 165 -10.42 2.39 21.71
C THR A 165 -10.11 3.45 22.75
N ALA A 166 -9.31 4.46 22.39
CA ALA A 166 -8.98 5.58 23.26
C ALA A 166 -10.21 6.38 23.68
N ILE A 167 -11.15 6.65 22.77
CA ILE A 167 -12.41 7.35 23.07
C ILE A 167 -13.25 6.56 24.08
N LYS A 168 -13.30 5.22 23.96
CA LYS A 168 -14.12 4.37 24.82
C LYS A 168 -13.54 4.11 26.20
N ARG A 169 -12.21 4.02 26.31
CA ARG A 169 -11.52 3.55 27.52
C ARG A 169 -10.62 4.62 28.17
N GLY A 170 -10.49 5.78 27.55
CA GLY A 170 -9.48 6.78 27.88
C GLY A 170 -8.15 6.52 27.15
N LEU A 171 -7.30 7.53 27.14
CA LEU A 171 -5.93 7.43 26.63
C LEU A 171 -5.00 6.84 27.70
N ASP A 172 -4.15 5.90 27.27
CA ASP A 172 -3.01 5.43 28.04
C ASP A 172 -1.73 5.56 27.20
N ALA A 173 -0.56 5.35 27.82
CA ALA A 173 0.73 5.47 27.15
C ALA A 173 0.86 4.52 25.93
N ARG A 174 0.21 3.35 25.96
CA ARG A 174 0.27 2.37 24.87
C ARG A 174 -0.54 2.85 23.67
N LEU A 175 -1.72 3.40 23.91
CA LEU A 175 -2.58 3.98 22.87
C LEU A 175 -1.95 5.24 22.27
N VAL A 176 -1.33 6.10 23.09
CA VAL A 176 -0.56 7.26 22.61
C VAL A 176 0.57 6.78 21.70
N ALA A 177 1.40 5.84 22.15
CA ALA A 177 2.49 5.30 21.34
C ALA A 177 1.97 4.68 20.02
N ALA A 178 0.89 3.89 20.08
CA ALA A 178 0.29 3.29 18.89
C ALA A 178 -0.23 4.34 17.89
N LEU A 179 -0.92 5.38 18.37
CA LEU A 179 -1.39 6.48 17.52
C LEU A 179 -0.23 7.26 16.91
N SER A 180 0.80 7.57 17.69
CA SER A 180 2.00 8.27 17.20
C SER A 180 2.74 7.46 16.14
N LEU A 181 2.90 6.15 16.34
CA LEU A 181 3.54 5.26 15.36
C LEU A 181 2.71 5.14 14.08
N LEU A 182 1.39 5.03 14.18
CA LEU A 182 0.51 4.95 13.01
C LEU A 182 0.47 6.27 12.24
N ALA A 183 0.39 7.41 12.94
CA ALA A 183 0.42 8.73 12.34
C ALA A 183 1.77 9.01 11.67
N GLY A 184 2.87 8.72 12.37
CA GLY A 184 4.23 8.84 11.83
C GLY A 184 4.45 7.92 10.64
N GLY A 185 3.99 6.67 10.70
CA GLY A 185 4.05 5.74 9.57
C GLY A 185 3.23 6.23 8.38
N ALA A 186 2.02 6.74 8.61
CA ALA A 186 1.18 7.27 7.54
C ALA A 186 1.84 8.48 6.87
N ALA A 187 2.35 9.43 7.67
CA ALA A 187 3.09 10.59 7.17
C ALA A 187 4.41 10.21 6.48
N LEU A 188 5.05 9.11 6.87
CA LEU A 188 6.22 8.57 6.18
C LEU A 188 5.86 7.75 4.93
N THR A 189 4.57 7.55 4.65
CA THR A 189 4.07 6.87 3.44
C THR A 189 3.49 7.84 2.42
N ARG A 190 2.74 8.87 2.86
CA ARG A 190 2.04 9.85 2.03
C ARG A 190 1.89 11.20 2.71
#